data_AF-A0A2A6ZCE7-F1
#
_entry.id   AF-A0A2A6ZCE7-F1
#
_cell.length_a   1.000
_cell.length_b   1.000
_cell.length_c   1.000
_cell.angle_alpha   90.00
_cell.angle_beta   90.00
_cell.angle_gamma   90.00
#
_symmetry.space_group_name_H-M   'P 1'
#
loop_
_entity.id
_entity.type
_entity.pdbx_description
1 polymer ?
#
loop_
_entity_poly.entity_id
_entity_poly.type
_entity_poly.pdbx_seq_one_letter_code
_entity_poly.pdbx_strand_id
1 'polypeptide(L)'
;MLLQVILEGLGLGALLVLVCAAGIRKGAVGMVHLYSPAVQQRCVKLGLTSPERIRRNSLLFKAVCIPGYIGYVLVCVYGINGAKGFVQGFWQLLVILSVMNLMDRLLVDGYWVGHTNAWTIPGTEDLKPYITAKDKQKKWLFGTVGMAVIAAVLSAIMTVFIH
;
A
#
# COMPACT_ATOMS: atom_id res chain seq x y z
N MET A 1 -0.85 -20.49 -14.74
CA MET A 1 -1.58 -19.96 -13.58
C MET A 1 -0.65 -19.25 -12.59
N LEU A 2 0.30 -19.91 -11.92
CA LEU A 2 1.17 -19.22 -10.93
C LEU A 2 1.95 -18.01 -11.49
N LEU A 3 2.58 -18.14 -12.66
CA LEU A 3 3.28 -17.03 -13.31
C LEU A 3 2.35 -15.83 -13.56
N GLN A 4 1.13 -16.08 -14.03
CA GLN A 4 0.13 -15.04 -14.28
C GLN A 4 -0.24 -14.29 -13.00
N VAL A 5 -0.49 -15.02 -11.90
CA VAL A 5 -0.81 -14.44 -10.59
C VAL A 5 0.37 -13.62 -10.04
N ILE A 6 1.62 -14.03 -10.30
CA ILE A 6 2.80 -13.23 -9.98
C ILE A 6 2.82 -11.94 -10.81
N LEU A 7 2.56 -12.01 -12.12
CA LEU A 7 2.50 -10.83 -13.00
C LEU A 7 1.39 -9.86 -12.58
N GLU A 8 0.23 -10.37 -12.14
CA GLU A 8 -0.86 -9.57 -11.57
C GLU A 8 -0.42 -8.90 -10.25
N GLY A 9 0.33 -9.62 -9.41
CA GLY A 9 0.99 -9.06 -8.23
C GLY A 9 1.96 -7.93 -8.58
N LEU A 10 2.78 -8.10 -9.60
CA LEU A 10 3.69 -7.06 -10.11
C LEU A 10 2.91 -5.87 -10.67
N GLY A 11 1.79 -6.12 -11.35
CA GLY A 11 0.90 -5.08 -11.86
C GLY A 11 0.28 -4.25 -10.74
N LEU A 12 -0.18 -4.88 -9.66
CA LEU A 12 -0.66 -4.17 -8.47
C LEU A 12 0.47 -3.37 -7.79
N GLY A 13 1.69 -3.93 -7.73
CA GLY A 13 2.86 -3.22 -7.24
C GLY A 13 3.25 -2.01 -8.10
N ALA A 14 3.12 -2.10 -9.43
CA ALA A 14 3.32 -0.98 -10.34
C ALA A 14 2.25 0.12 -10.11
N LEU A 15 0.99 -0.27 -9.92
CA LEU A 15 -0.09 0.67 -9.56
C LEU A 15 0.23 1.42 -8.26
N LEU A 16 0.73 0.71 -7.24
CA LEU A 16 1.18 1.32 -5.99
C LEU A 16 2.27 2.38 -6.23
N VAL A 17 3.31 2.04 -7.01
CA VAL A 17 4.39 2.98 -7.33
C VAL A 17 3.85 4.21 -8.06
N LEU A 18 2.92 4.03 -9.01
CA LEU A 18 2.30 5.13 -9.74
C LEU A 18 1.49 6.06 -8.84
N VAL A 19 0.67 5.49 -7.94
CA VAL A 19 -0.10 6.25 -6.95
C VAL A 19 0.83 7.06 -6.04
N CYS A 20 1.88 6.42 -5.54
CA CYS A 20 2.90 7.06 -4.72
C CYS A 20 3.61 8.19 -5.48
N ALA A 21 4.00 7.96 -6.74
CA ALA A 21 4.67 8.96 -7.58
C ALA A 21 3.76 10.17 -7.86
N ALA A 22 2.49 9.92 -8.18
CA ALA A 22 1.48 10.96 -8.37
C ALA A 22 1.25 11.75 -7.08
N GLY A 23 1.27 11.08 -5.92
CA GLY A 23 1.11 11.68 -4.60
C GLY A 23 2.23 12.67 -4.24
N ILE A 24 3.48 12.33 -4.57
CA ILE A 24 4.66 13.18 -4.26
C ILE A 24 5.06 14.13 -5.38
N ARG A 25 4.32 14.18 -6.50
CA ARG A 25 4.66 15.00 -7.67
C ARG A 25 4.84 16.51 -7.37
N LYS A 26 4.24 17.01 -6.29
CA LYS A 26 4.36 18.39 -5.79
C LYS A 26 5.15 18.47 -4.47
N GLY A 27 6.00 17.47 -4.21
CA GLY A 27 6.72 17.27 -2.96
C GLY A 27 6.02 16.31 -2.00
N ALA A 28 6.78 15.82 -1.02
CA ALA A 28 6.34 14.78 -0.09
C ALA A 28 5.32 15.23 0.98
N VAL A 29 5.11 16.55 1.15
CA VAL A 29 4.18 17.11 2.14
C VAL A 29 2.75 16.61 1.96
N GLY A 30 2.31 16.40 0.70
CA GLY A 30 0.98 15.89 0.39
C GLY A 30 0.70 14.50 0.97
N MET A 31 1.77 13.71 1.13
CA MET A 31 1.76 12.33 1.60
C MET A 31 2.20 12.18 3.06
N VAL A 32 2.32 13.29 3.81
CA VAL A 32 2.81 13.28 5.20
C VAL A 32 1.95 12.42 6.15
N HIS A 33 0.69 12.17 5.79
CA HIS A 33 -0.20 11.26 6.53
C HIS A 33 0.28 9.80 6.55
N LEU A 34 1.26 9.44 5.72
CA LEU A 34 1.92 8.13 5.74
C LEU A 34 3.08 8.07 6.75
N TYR A 35 3.56 9.21 7.24
CA TYR A 35 4.66 9.28 8.20
C TYR A 35 4.20 9.21 9.66
N SER A 36 5.16 9.03 10.56
CA SER A 36 4.92 8.97 12.00
C SER A 36 4.30 10.28 12.53
N PRO A 37 3.58 10.23 13.68
CA PRO A 37 3.02 11.43 14.30
C PRO A 37 4.05 12.54 14.56
N ALA A 38 5.31 12.19 14.85
CA ALA A 38 6.38 13.16 15.06
C ALA A 38 6.68 13.99 13.80
N VAL A 39 6.77 13.34 12.64
CA VAL A 39 6.97 14.02 11.34
C VAL A 39 5.75 14.87 11.00
N GLN A 40 4.54 14.34 11.23
CA GLN A 40 3.29 15.09 11.00
C GLN A 40 3.25 16.37 11.85
N GLN A 41 3.52 16.27 13.15
CA GLN A 41 3.57 17.42 14.06
C GLN A 41 4.64 18.43 13.66
N ARG A 42 5.82 17.97 13.25
CA ARG A 42 6.90 18.85 12.77
C ARG A 42 6.45 19.62 11.52
N CYS A 43 5.80 18.97 10.57
CA CYS A 43 5.26 19.61 9.37
C CYS A 43 4.19 20.66 9.69
N VAL A 44 3.35 20.41 10.70
CA VAL A 44 2.37 21.39 11.20
C VAL A 44 3.06 22.59 11.84
N LYS A 45 4.07 22.35 12.70
CA LYS A 45 4.86 23.43 13.33
C LYS A 45 5.61 24.30 12.33
N LEU A 46 6.08 23.72 11.23
CA LEU A 46 6.75 24.44 10.14
C LEU A 46 5.77 25.16 9.20
N GLY A 47 4.46 25.08 9.44
CA GLY A 47 3.44 25.72 8.59
C GLY A 47 3.28 25.06 7.21
N LEU A 48 3.85 23.87 7.00
CA LEU A 48 3.78 23.16 5.71
C LEU A 48 2.40 22.53 5.47
N THR A 49 1.66 22.24 6.53
CA THR A 49 0.33 21.62 6.48
C THR A 49 -0.45 21.88 7.78
N SER A 50 -1.71 21.44 7.84
CA SER A 50 -2.53 21.48 9.06
C SER A 50 -3.07 20.08 9.41
N PRO A 51 -3.44 19.81 10.68
CA PRO A 51 -4.03 18.52 11.08
C PRO A 51 -5.26 18.15 10.23
N GLU A 52 -6.11 19.12 9.89
CA GLU A 52 -7.30 18.93 9.06
C GLU A 52 -6.92 18.51 7.64
N ARG A 53 -5.87 19.14 7.09
CA ARG A 53 -5.37 18.83 5.75
C ARG A 53 -4.73 17.44 5.70
N ILE A 54 -3.97 17.06 6.73
CA ILE A 54 -3.41 15.71 6.86
C ILE A 54 -4.55 14.67 6.89
N ARG A 55 -5.57 14.90 7.73
CA ARG A 55 -6.73 14.00 7.83
C ARG A 55 -7.48 13.90 6.51
N ARG A 56 -7.75 15.02 5.85
CA ARG A 56 -8.43 15.06 4.55
C ARG A 56 -7.67 14.30 3.48
N ASN A 57 -6.35 14.51 3.39
CA ASN A 57 -5.51 13.80 2.44
C ASN A 57 -5.48 12.29 2.72
N SER A 58 -5.38 11.89 3.99
CA SER A 58 -5.43 10.48 4.40
C SER A 58 -6.75 9.81 3.98
N LEU A 59 -7.88 10.49 4.20
CA LEU A 59 -9.20 9.98 3.83
C LEU A 59 -9.36 9.87 2.31
N LEU A 60 -8.97 10.90 1.55
CA LEU A 60 -9.02 10.88 0.09
C LEU A 60 -8.13 9.77 -0.48
N PHE A 61 -6.91 9.62 0.05
CA PHE A 61 -6.00 8.56 -0.34
C PHE A 61 -6.63 7.18 -0.14
N LYS A 62 -7.21 6.92 1.05
CA LYS A 62 -7.89 5.66 1.35
C LYS A 62 -9.12 5.44 0.46
N ALA A 63 -9.93 6.47 0.25
CA ALA A 63 -11.15 6.41 -0.55
C ALA A 63 -10.89 6.08 -2.02
N VAL A 64 -9.73 6.44 -2.56
CA VAL A 64 -9.33 6.11 -3.94
C VAL A 64 -8.57 4.79 -3.99
N CYS A 65 -7.54 4.63 -3.16
CA CYS A 65 -6.62 3.49 -3.28
C CYS A 65 -7.25 2.17 -2.83
N ILE A 66 -8.04 2.15 -1.75
CA ILE A 66 -8.60 0.90 -1.22
C ILE A 66 -9.60 0.30 -2.23
N PRO A 67 -10.60 1.03 -2.75
CA PRO A 67 -11.50 0.47 -3.76
C PRO A 67 -10.77 0.10 -5.05
N GLY A 68 -9.77 0.89 -5.46
CA GLY A 68 -8.95 0.59 -6.64
C GLY A 68 -8.19 -0.73 -6.50
N TYR A 69 -7.55 -0.98 -5.36
CA TYR A 69 -6.80 -2.22 -5.12
C TYR A 69 -7.72 -3.42 -4.99
N ILE A 70 -8.84 -3.29 -4.27
CA ILE A 70 -9.84 -4.35 -4.17
C ILE A 70 -10.39 -4.68 -5.56
N GLY A 71 -10.80 -3.68 -6.33
CA GLY A 71 -11.30 -3.86 -7.70
C GLY A 71 -10.28 -4.56 -8.58
N TYR A 72 -9.01 -4.12 -8.55
CA TYR A 72 -7.92 -4.75 -9.31
C TYR A 72 -7.79 -6.24 -9.00
N VAL A 73 -7.64 -6.61 -7.72
CA VAL A 73 -7.41 -8.01 -7.35
C VAL A 73 -8.62 -8.88 -7.65
N LEU A 74 -9.84 -8.36 -7.49
CA LEU A 74 -11.06 -9.10 -7.80
C LEU A 74 -11.22 -9.32 -9.31
N VAL A 75 -10.92 -8.32 -10.14
CA VAL A 75 -10.94 -8.45 -11.60
C VAL A 75 -9.91 -9.46 -12.07
N CYS A 76 -8.68 -9.42 -11.56
CA CYS A 76 -7.65 -10.41 -11.89
C CYS A 76 -8.10 -11.83 -11.53
N VAL A 77 -8.48 -12.06 -10.27
CA VAL A 77 -8.75 -13.41 -9.75
C VAL A 77 -10.04 -14.01 -10.29
N TYR A 78 -11.13 -13.23 -10.35
CA TYR A 78 -12.45 -13.76 -10.70
C TYR A 78 -12.87 -13.43 -12.13
N GLY A 79 -12.47 -12.26 -12.65
CA GLY A 79 -12.80 -11.85 -14.02
C GLY A 79 -11.88 -12.47 -15.07
N ILE A 80 -10.57 -12.38 -14.86
CA ILE A 80 -9.55 -12.83 -15.83
C ILE A 80 -9.22 -14.32 -15.61
N ASN A 81 -8.90 -14.70 -14.37
CA ASN A 81 -8.48 -16.08 -14.05
C ASN A 81 -9.65 -17.03 -13.85
N GLY A 82 -10.86 -16.51 -13.68
CA GLY A 82 -12.08 -17.30 -13.53
C GLY A 82 -12.08 -18.21 -12.30
N ALA A 83 -11.45 -17.78 -11.20
CA ALA A 83 -11.36 -18.58 -9.97
C ALA A 83 -12.75 -18.99 -9.46
N LYS A 84 -12.91 -20.27 -9.12
CA LYS A 84 -14.16 -20.82 -8.57
C LYS A 84 -13.96 -21.34 -7.16
N GLY A 85 -14.84 -20.93 -6.27
CA GLY A 85 -14.83 -21.31 -4.85
C GLY A 85 -13.69 -20.68 -4.05
N PHE A 86 -13.74 -20.93 -2.74
CA PHE A 86 -12.88 -20.27 -1.76
C PHE A 86 -11.39 -20.54 -1.97
N VAL A 87 -10.99 -21.80 -2.14
CA VAL A 87 -9.58 -22.16 -2.16
C VAL A 87 -8.85 -21.48 -3.33
N GLN A 88 -9.46 -21.50 -4.52
CA GLN A 88 -8.87 -20.90 -5.73
C GLN A 88 -8.76 -19.38 -5.60
N GLY A 89 -9.80 -18.71 -5.09
CA GLY A 89 -9.77 -17.28 -4.87
C GLY A 89 -8.72 -16.88 -3.82
N PHE A 90 -8.71 -17.58 -2.70
CA PHE A 90 -7.85 -17.30 -1.55
C PHE A 90 -6.36 -17.32 -1.93
N TRP A 91 -5.87 -18.40 -2.55
CA TRP A 91 -4.44 -18.51 -2.81
C TRP A 91 -3.99 -17.49 -3.86
N GLN A 92 -4.82 -17.20 -4.87
CA GLN A 92 -4.48 -16.20 -5.89
C GLN A 92 -4.41 -14.79 -5.29
N LEU A 93 -5.43 -14.41 -4.49
CA LEU A 93 -5.45 -13.15 -3.76
C LEU A 93 -4.23 -13.03 -2.82
N LEU A 94 -3.91 -14.10 -2.10
CA LEU A 94 -2.77 -14.14 -1.18
C LEU A 94 -1.45 -13.89 -1.92
N VAL A 95 -1.24 -14.52 -3.07
CA VAL A 95 -0.01 -14.35 -3.87
C VAL A 95 0.08 -12.93 -4.43
N ILE A 96 -0.98 -12.40 -5.05
CA ILE A 96 -1.00 -11.04 -5.62
C ILE A 96 -0.68 -10.00 -4.54
N LEU A 97 -1.38 -10.08 -3.39
CA LEU A 97 -1.15 -9.18 -2.27
C LEU A 97 0.28 -9.32 -1.73
N SER A 98 0.79 -10.56 -1.59
CA SER A 98 2.13 -10.82 -1.08
C SER A 98 3.22 -10.23 -1.99
N VAL A 99 3.08 -10.38 -3.31
CA VAL A 99 4.01 -9.79 -4.29
C VAL A 99 4.00 -8.27 -4.20
N MET A 100 2.83 -7.64 -4.16
CA MET A 100 2.72 -6.19 -3.99
C MET A 100 3.36 -5.72 -2.68
N ASN A 101 3.13 -6.42 -1.58
CA ASN A 101 3.71 -6.07 -0.28
C ASN A 101 5.23 -6.28 -0.23
N LEU A 102 5.78 -7.24 -0.96
CA LEU A 102 7.23 -7.36 -1.14
C LEU A 102 7.78 -6.15 -1.91
N MET A 103 7.10 -5.74 -2.98
CA MET A 103 7.48 -4.53 -3.74
C MET A 103 7.41 -3.27 -2.88
N ASP A 104 6.34 -3.10 -2.10
CA ASP A 104 6.19 -1.97 -1.18
C ASP A 104 7.36 -1.92 -0.19
N ARG A 105 7.65 -3.03 0.49
CA ARG A 105 8.67 -3.05 1.55
C ARG A 105 10.10 -2.89 1.04
N LEU A 106 10.42 -3.53 -0.08
CA LEU A 106 11.78 -3.54 -0.62
C LEU A 106 12.05 -2.34 -1.51
N LEU A 107 11.14 -2.05 -2.45
CA LEU A 107 11.33 -1.02 -3.47
C LEU A 107 10.84 0.34 -2.99
N VAL A 108 9.61 0.45 -2.48
CA VAL A 108 9.04 1.73 -2.06
C VAL A 108 9.63 2.18 -0.72
N ASP A 109 9.33 1.47 0.37
CA ASP A 109 9.80 1.78 1.72
C ASP A 109 11.33 1.64 1.86
N GLY A 110 11.89 0.58 1.30
CA GLY A 110 13.30 0.22 1.45
C GLY A 110 14.22 1.11 0.62
N TYR A 111 14.08 1.07 -0.69
CA TYR A 111 14.93 1.80 -1.61
C TYR A 111 14.48 3.25 -1.84
N TRP A 112 13.24 3.46 -2.28
CA TRP A 112 12.80 4.77 -2.75
C TRP A 112 12.65 5.79 -1.60
N VAL A 113 11.95 5.43 -0.53
CA VAL A 113 11.80 6.27 0.67
C VAL A 113 13.11 6.31 1.47
N GLY A 114 13.77 5.16 1.61
CA GLY A 114 14.94 5.01 2.47
C GLY A 114 16.25 5.56 1.90
N HIS A 115 16.45 5.49 0.58
CA HIS A 115 17.74 5.80 -0.07
C HIS A 115 17.67 6.96 -1.08
N THR A 116 16.49 7.50 -1.38
CA THR A 116 16.38 8.67 -2.27
C THR A 116 15.85 9.90 -1.54
N ASN A 117 16.08 11.07 -2.12
CA ASN A 117 15.57 12.32 -1.56
C ASN A 117 14.13 12.65 -1.97
N ALA A 118 13.50 11.85 -2.85
CA ALA A 118 12.17 12.12 -3.40
C ALA A 118 11.07 12.26 -2.31
N TRP A 119 11.26 11.57 -1.20
CA TRP A 119 10.33 11.50 -0.07
C TRP A 119 10.70 12.42 1.09
N THR A 120 11.78 13.19 0.96
CA THR A 120 12.25 14.11 1.99
C THR A 120 11.33 15.31 2.10
N ILE A 121 10.90 15.62 3.32
CA ILE A 121 10.19 16.88 3.60
C ILE A 121 11.20 17.87 4.19
N PRO A 122 11.36 19.07 3.60
CA PRO A 122 12.26 20.10 4.13
C PRO A 122 12.00 20.42 5.60
N GLY A 123 13.04 20.44 6.43
CA GLY A 123 12.97 20.73 7.87
C GLY A 123 12.62 19.55 8.77
N THR A 124 12.66 18.33 8.21
CA THR A 124 12.41 17.05 8.91
C THR A 124 13.50 16.01 8.66
N GLU A 125 14.62 16.40 8.05
CA GLU A 125 15.72 15.52 7.66
C GLU A 125 16.35 14.81 8.86
N ASP A 126 16.35 15.47 10.02
CA ASP A 126 16.81 14.95 11.31
C ASP A 126 15.95 13.79 11.83
N LEU A 127 14.72 13.65 11.33
CA LEU A 127 13.81 12.56 11.69
C LEU A 127 13.99 11.32 10.79
N LYS A 128 15.00 11.31 9.92
CA LYS A 128 15.35 10.14 9.12
C LYS A 128 16.12 9.10 9.96
N PRO A 129 15.93 7.79 9.68
CA PRO A 129 15.01 7.25 8.69
C PRO A 129 13.55 7.38 9.14
N TYR A 130 12.68 7.85 8.24
CA TYR A 130 11.25 7.99 8.55
C TYR A 130 10.57 6.65 8.87
N ILE A 131 11.16 5.54 8.42
CA ILE A 131 10.71 4.18 8.71
C ILE A 131 11.81 3.49 9.52
N THR A 132 11.58 3.35 10.82
CA THR A 132 12.56 2.72 11.72
C THR A 132 12.64 1.21 11.49
N ALA A 133 13.71 0.56 11.95
CA ALA A 133 13.81 -0.90 11.90
C ALA A 133 12.66 -1.61 12.64
N LYS A 134 12.19 -1.04 13.77
CA LYS A 134 11.04 -1.54 14.52
C LYS A 134 9.74 -1.41 13.72
N ASP A 135 9.55 -0.30 13.01
CA ASP A 135 8.39 -0.11 12.14
C ASP A 135 8.42 -1.09 10.97
N LYS A 136 9.60 -1.36 10.39
CA LYS A 136 9.76 -2.39 9.36
C LYS A 136 9.36 -3.76 9.91
N GLN A 137 9.85 -4.18 11.07
CA GLN A 137 9.48 -5.46 11.68
C GLN A 137 7.97 -5.60 11.92
N LYS A 138 7.34 -4.55 12.48
CA LYS A 138 5.88 -4.52 12.66
C LYS A 138 5.16 -4.59 11.33
N LYS A 139 5.56 -3.77 10.34
CA LYS A 139 5.02 -3.83 8.99
C LYS A 139 5.13 -5.24 8.43
N TRP A 140 6.26 -5.92 8.63
CA TRP A 140 6.49 -7.30 8.20
C TRP A 140 5.42 -8.25 8.73
N LEU A 141 5.29 -8.33 10.05
CA LEU A 141 4.33 -9.19 10.72
C LEU A 141 2.89 -8.85 10.34
N PHE A 142 2.49 -7.58 10.50
CA PHE A 142 1.11 -7.15 10.27
C PHE A 142 0.69 -7.25 8.81
N GLY A 143 1.58 -6.97 7.85
CA GLY A 143 1.22 -7.12 6.44
C GLY A 143 1.11 -8.59 6.04
N THR A 144 1.97 -9.50 6.54
CA THR A 144 1.85 -10.92 6.20
C THR A 144 0.55 -11.52 6.73
N VAL A 145 0.25 -11.30 8.01
CA VAL A 145 -1.00 -11.79 8.61
C VAL A 145 -2.21 -11.05 8.02
N GLY A 146 -2.12 -9.73 7.88
CA GLY A 146 -3.19 -8.89 7.35
C GLY A 146 -3.58 -9.25 5.92
N MET A 147 -2.61 -9.52 5.04
CA MET A 147 -2.89 -9.97 3.67
C MET A 147 -3.59 -11.32 3.63
N ALA A 148 -3.18 -12.26 4.49
CA ALA A 148 -3.86 -13.55 4.60
C ALA A 148 -5.32 -13.37 5.05
N VAL A 149 -5.57 -12.51 6.06
CA VAL A 149 -6.93 -12.20 6.51
C VAL A 149 -7.74 -11.52 5.41
N ILE A 150 -7.19 -10.52 4.72
CA ILE A 150 -7.87 -9.82 3.62
C ILE A 150 -8.18 -10.79 2.47
N ALA A 151 -7.22 -11.63 2.07
CA ALA A 151 -7.43 -12.64 1.03
C ALA A 151 -8.55 -13.63 1.42
N ALA A 152 -8.57 -14.08 2.68
CA ALA A 152 -9.61 -14.98 3.17
C ALA A 152 -10.98 -14.31 3.15
N VAL A 153 -11.10 -13.09 3.67
CA VAL A 153 -12.36 -12.33 3.71
C VAL A 153 -12.89 -12.09 2.29
N LEU A 154 -12.05 -11.56 1.40
CA LEU A 154 -12.45 -11.30 0.01
C LEU A 154 -12.84 -12.60 -0.71
N SER A 155 -12.10 -13.68 -0.48
CA SER A 155 -12.44 -14.95 -1.11
C SER A 155 -13.73 -15.56 -0.60
N ALA A 156 -14.01 -15.45 0.71
CA ALA A 156 -15.27 -15.90 1.29
C ALA A 156 -16.45 -15.12 0.71
N ILE A 157 -16.32 -13.78 0.65
CA ILE A 157 -17.34 -12.89 0.07
C ILE A 157 -17.62 -13.29 -1.39
N MET A 158 -16.59 -13.40 -2.23
CA MET A 158 -16.79 -13.74 -3.65
C MET A 158 -17.32 -15.14 -3.87
N THR A 159 -17.00 -16.09 -2.98
CA THR A 159 -17.58 -17.45 -3.07
C THR A 159 -19.10 -17.43 -2.96
N VAL A 160 -19.67 -16.52 -2.14
CA VAL A 160 -21.13 -16.35 -2.04
C VAL A 160 -21.74 -15.85 -3.36
N PHE A 161 -21.02 -15.03 -4.12
CA PHE A 161 -21.53 -14.40 -5.36
C PHE A 161 -21.29 -15.22 -6.63
N ILE A 162 -20.31 -16.14 -6.63
CA ILE A 162 -19.88 -16.89 -7.83
C ILE A 162 -20.29 -18.38 -7.73
N HIS A 163 -21.23 -18.72 -6.85
CA HIS A 163 -21.83 -20.05 -6.80
C HIS A 163 -22.80 -20.31 -7.97
#